data_AF-A0A927AJF3-F1
#
_entry.id   AF-A0A927AJF3-F1
#
_cell.length_a   1.000
_cell.length_b   1.000
_cell.length_c   1.000
_cell.angle_alpha   90.00
_cell.angle_beta   90.00
_cell.angle_gamma   90.00
#
_symmetry.space_group_name_H-M   'P 1'
#
loop_
_entity.id
_entity.type
_entity.pdbx_description
1 polymer ?
#
loop_
_entity_poly.entity_id
_entity_poly.type
_entity_poly.pdbx_seq_one_letter_code
_entity_poly.pdbx_strand_id
1 'polypeptide(L)'
;MESVIRVNLPQQAYEIAIASSGLGQLGAKMTSLNLGKKVLVVSNPEIFRHYGQEAIASLKEAGFDVTELTLPAGERYKTLDSVQKIYDATLENRLERSSTLVAVGGGVIGDMTGFAAATWLRGINFVQVPTTLLSMVDAAIGGKTGVNHPQGKNLIGAFHQPRLVLIDPEVLKTLPVQEFRAGMAEVIKYGIIWDADLFEQMERSPYLDSLPSLDAGLLQEILARSCQAKADV
;
A
#
# COMPACT_ATOMS: atom_id res chain seq x y z
N MET A 1 8.42 1.66 17.09
CA MET A 1 9.43 0.63 16.76
C MET A 1 9.40 0.46 15.25
N GLU A 2 10.55 0.37 14.60
CA GLU A 2 10.60 0.18 13.14
C GLU A 2 10.93 -1.28 12.82
N SER A 3 10.22 -1.86 11.87
CA SER A 3 10.48 -3.22 11.36
C SER A 3 10.64 -3.15 9.85
N VAL A 4 11.67 -3.80 9.31
CA VAL A 4 11.94 -3.84 7.87
C VAL A 4 11.99 -5.30 7.44
N ILE A 5 11.15 -5.65 6.47
CA ILE A 5 11.10 -6.99 5.88
C ILE A 5 11.60 -6.87 4.45
N ARG A 6 12.60 -7.67 4.11
CA ARG A 6 13.20 -7.67 2.77
C ARG A 6 12.57 -8.76 1.93
N VAL A 7 11.91 -8.37 0.84
CA VAL A 7 11.33 -9.30 -0.13
C VAL A 7 12.39 -9.59 -1.19
N ASN A 8 12.96 -10.80 -1.17
CA ASN A 8 14.06 -11.18 -2.05
C ASN A 8 13.52 -11.84 -3.33
N LEU A 9 13.30 -11.03 -4.36
CA LEU A 9 12.94 -11.51 -5.70
C LEU A 9 14.17 -11.46 -6.62
N PRO A 10 14.38 -12.46 -7.51
CA PRO A 10 15.60 -12.59 -8.30
C PRO A 10 16.04 -11.33 -9.08
N GLN A 11 15.08 -10.48 -9.47
CA GLN A 11 15.33 -9.31 -10.32
C GLN A 11 14.90 -7.99 -9.69
N GLN A 12 14.17 -8.01 -8.57
CA GLN A 12 13.52 -6.82 -8.04
C GLN A 12 13.22 -6.96 -6.55
N ALA A 13 14.28 -7.01 -5.75
CA ALA A 13 14.16 -6.94 -4.30
C ALA A 13 13.61 -5.58 -3.87
N TYR A 14 12.77 -5.58 -2.85
CA TYR A 14 12.23 -4.36 -2.24
C TYR A 14 12.01 -4.56 -0.74
N GLU A 15 11.77 -3.47 -0.04
CA GLU A 15 11.53 -3.47 1.40
C GLU A 15 10.06 -3.19 1.71
N ILE A 16 9.57 -3.86 2.75
CA ILE A 16 8.36 -3.51 3.47
C ILE A 16 8.83 -2.85 4.77
N ALA A 17 8.64 -1.54 4.89
CA ALA A 17 8.99 -0.77 6.07
C ALA A 17 7.73 -0.52 6.90
N ILE A 18 7.70 -1.03 8.13
CA ILE A 18 6.63 -0.80 9.10
C ILE A 18 7.16 0.20 10.13
N ALA A 19 6.64 1.42 10.09
CA ALA A 19 7.08 2.50 10.96
C ALA A 19 5.90 3.38 11.36
N SER A 20 5.71 3.58 12.67
CA SER A 20 4.81 4.62 13.18
C SER A 20 5.24 6.00 12.67
N SER A 21 4.28 6.82 12.26
CA SER A 21 4.56 8.11 11.62
C SER A 21 5.43 7.96 10.36
N GLY A 22 5.24 6.84 9.65
CA GLY A 22 5.89 6.52 8.40
C GLY A 22 5.52 7.52 7.30
N LEU A 23 4.29 8.04 7.28
CA LEU A 23 3.85 9.04 6.28
C LEU A 23 4.75 10.29 6.27
N GLY A 24 5.03 10.87 7.44
CA GLY A 24 5.97 11.98 7.59
C GLY A 24 7.40 11.66 7.15
N GLN A 25 7.76 10.38 7.03
CA GLN A 25 9.10 9.92 6.61
C GLN A 25 9.12 9.38 5.16
N LEU A 26 8.00 9.41 4.45
CA LEU A 26 7.86 8.86 3.10
C LEU A 26 8.92 9.40 2.14
N GLY A 27 9.12 10.72 2.09
CA GLY A 27 10.11 11.34 1.22
C GLY A 27 11.54 10.94 1.55
N ALA A 28 11.89 10.88 2.85
CA ALA A 28 13.21 10.44 3.29
C ALA A 28 13.48 8.98 2.86
N LYS A 29 12.50 8.09 3.06
CA LYS A 29 12.59 6.68 2.65
C LYS A 29 12.66 6.51 1.14
N MET A 30 11.97 7.34 0.36
CA MET A 30 12.04 7.28 -1.10
C MET A 30 13.36 7.80 -1.67
N THR A 31 14.05 8.70 -0.97
CA THR A 31 15.33 9.26 -1.43
C THR A 31 16.44 8.21 -1.52
N SER A 32 16.41 7.17 -0.69
CA SER A 32 17.40 6.08 -0.74
C SER A 32 17.20 5.09 -1.91
N LEU A 33 16.09 5.20 -2.66
CA LEU A 33 15.68 4.23 -3.68
C LEU A 33 16.16 4.56 -5.11
N ASN A 34 17.01 5.59 -5.27
CA ASN A 34 17.53 6.04 -6.57
C ASN A 34 16.43 6.33 -7.62
N LEU A 35 15.43 7.13 -7.23
CA LEU A 35 14.27 7.48 -8.05
C LEU A 35 14.48 8.82 -8.79
N GLY A 36 13.74 9.01 -9.89
CA GLY A 36 13.59 10.33 -10.49
C GLY A 36 12.80 11.29 -9.61
N LYS A 37 12.88 12.58 -9.90
CA LYS A 37 12.27 13.63 -9.05
C LYS A 37 10.75 13.75 -9.16
N LYS A 38 10.15 13.38 -10.29
CA LYS A 38 8.71 13.52 -10.52
C LYS A 38 7.93 12.40 -9.86
N VAL A 39 6.96 12.78 -9.06
CA VAL A 39 6.07 11.89 -8.32
C VAL A 39 4.61 12.28 -8.58
N LEU A 40 3.78 11.29 -8.88
CA LEU A 40 2.32 11.44 -8.86
C LEU A 40 1.75 10.60 -7.72
N VAL A 41 1.15 11.27 -6.73
CA VAL A 41 0.44 10.65 -5.62
C VAL A 41 -0.99 10.34 -6.07
N VAL A 42 -1.37 9.07 -6.04
CA VAL A 42 -2.73 8.62 -6.37
C VAL A 42 -3.42 8.17 -5.09
N SER A 43 -4.62 8.70 -4.85
CA SER A 43 -5.42 8.40 -3.66
C SER A 43 -6.92 8.44 -3.98
N ASN A 44 -7.76 8.37 -2.95
CA ASN A 44 -9.19 8.70 -3.03
C ASN A 44 -9.52 9.91 -2.14
N PRO A 45 -10.65 10.60 -2.34
CA PRO A 45 -10.97 11.82 -1.59
C PRO A 45 -11.00 11.66 -0.06
N GLU A 46 -11.39 10.50 0.46
CA GLU A 46 -11.48 10.25 1.89
C GLU A 46 -10.09 10.09 2.51
N ILE A 47 -9.27 9.21 1.95
CA ILE A 47 -7.90 8.98 2.41
C ILE A 47 -7.05 10.25 2.21
N PHE A 48 -7.22 10.93 1.08
CA PHE A 48 -6.48 12.15 0.78
C PHE A 48 -6.76 13.25 1.81
N ARG A 49 -8.01 13.39 2.27
CA ARG A 49 -8.39 14.35 3.31
C ARG A 49 -7.64 14.09 4.63
N HIS A 50 -7.43 12.82 4.98
CA HIS A 50 -6.76 12.45 6.23
C HIS A 50 -5.23 12.49 6.12
N TYR A 51 -4.66 11.99 5.02
CA TYR A 51 -3.24 11.63 4.93
C TYR A 51 -2.52 12.18 3.70
N GLY A 52 -3.25 12.71 2.72
CA GLY A 52 -2.68 13.16 1.44
C GLY A 52 -1.69 14.32 1.61
N GLN A 53 -2.06 15.31 2.43
CA GLN A 53 -1.21 16.49 2.66
C GLN A 53 0.08 16.14 3.41
N GLU A 54 0.03 15.22 4.37
CA GLU A 54 1.23 14.75 5.09
C GLU A 54 2.19 14.02 4.15
N ALA A 55 1.67 13.11 3.31
CA ALA A 55 2.47 12.40 2.31
C ALA A 55 3.16 13.38 1.34
N ILE A 56 2.41 14.35 0.82
CA ILE A 56 2.93 15.35 -0.13
C ILE A 56 3.97 16.25 0.53
N ALA A 57 3.74 16.69 1.76
CA ALA A 57 4.70 17.50 2.50
C ALA A 57 6.03 16.76 2.67
N SER A 58 5.99 15.51 3.15
CA SER A 58 7.18 14.67 3.31
C SER A 58 7.96 14.51 2.00
N LEU A 59 7.25 14.25 0.88
CA LEU A 59 7.87 14.11 -0.43
C LEU A 59 8.50 15.44 -0.93
N LYS A 60 7.82 16.57 -0.76
CA LYS A 60 8.33 17.88 -1.17
C LYS A 60 9.54 18.31 -0.35
N GLU A 61 9.53 18.05 0.96
CA GLU A 61 10.67 18.32 1.86
C GLU A 61 11.92 17.52 1.46
N ALA A 62 11.73 16.29 0.96
CA ALA A 62 12.81 15.48 0.38
C ALA A 62 13.22 15.91 -1.05
N GLY A 63 12.61 16.98 -1.58
CA GLY A 63 12.95 17.59 -2.87
C GLY A 63 12.42 16.82 -4.07
N PHE A 64 11.28 16.13 -3.95
CA PHE A 64 10.52 15.61 -5.09
C PHE A 64 9.60 16.69 -5.68
N ASP A 65 9.33 16.60 -6.98
CA ASP A 65 8.31 17.37 -7.69
C ASP A 65 7.01 16.56 -7.67
N VAL A 66 6.05 16.98 -6.83
CA VAL A 66 4.90 16.16 -6.44
C VAL A 66 3.61 16.75 -6.97
N THR A 67 2.88 15.90 -7.69
CA THR A 67 1.54 16.14 -8.20
C THR A 67 0.58 15.11 -7.61
N GLU A 68 -0.72 15.37 -7.64
CA GLU A 68 -1.73 14.52 -7.00
C GLU A 68 -2.90 14.22 -7.93
N LEU A 69 -3.50 13.04 -7.76
CA LEU A 69 -4.74 12.63 -8.39
C LEU A 69 -5.61 11.90 -7.37
N THR A 70 -6.87 12.33 -7.25
CA THR A 70 -7.87 11.58 -6.48
C THR A 70 -8.84 10.86 -7.41
N LEU A 71 -9.06 9.57 -7.14
CA LEU A 71 -10.03 8.73 -7.83
C LEU A 71 -11.21 8.43 -6.89
N PRO A 72 -12.43 8.29 -7.40
CA PRO A 72 -13.58 7.92 -6.55
C PRO A 72 -13.33 6.62 -5.77
N ALA A 73 -13.74 6.60 -4.49
CA ALA A 73 -13.54 5.46 -3.61
C ALA A 73 -14.50 4.30 -3.93
N GLY A 74 -14.01 3.07 -3.79
CA GLY A 74 -14.81 1.85 -3.83
C GLY A 74 -14.51 0.91 -5.01
N GLU A 75 -14.75 -0.38 -4.81
CA GLU A 75 -14.42 -1.47 -5.75
C GLU A 75 -15.04 -1.28 -7.15
N ARG A 76 -16.21 -0.63 -7.24
CA ARG A 76 -16.88 -0.35 -8.53
C ARG A 76 -16.06 0.56 -9.46
N TYR A 77 -15.13 1.33 -8.90
CA TYR A 77 -14.25 2.21 -9.67
C TYR A 77 -12.94 1.54 -10.06
N LYS A 78 -12.70 0.30 -9.62
CA LYS A 78 -11.53 -0.50 -9.98
C LYS A 78 -11.63 -1.01 -11.42
N THR A 79 -11.47 -0.10 -12.37
CA THR A 79 -11.78 -0.28 -13.80
C THR A 79 -10.70 0.33 -14.68
N LEU A 80 -10.65 -0.07 -15.96
CA LEU A 80 -9.74 0.54 -16.94
C LEU A 80 -9.99 2.05 -17.13
N ASP A 81 -11.24 2.52 -16.98
CA ASP A 81 -11.55 3.95 -17.08
C ASP A 81 -10.89 4.77 -15.97
N SER A 82 -10.80 4.23 -14.75
CA SER A 82 -10.06 4.89 -13.66
C SER A 82 -8.56 4.87 -13.91
N VAL A 83 -8.04 3.80 -14.50
CA VAL A 83 -6.63 3.71 -14.88
C VAL A 83 -6.29 4.70 -16.01
N GLN A 84 -7.20 4.92 -16.95
CA GLN A 84 -7.06 5.95 -17.99
C GLN A 84 -6.86 7.35 -17.38
N LYS A 85 -7.60 7.68 -16.31
CA LYS A 85 -7.41 8.96 -15.59
C LYS A 85 -6.02 9.09 -14.97
N ILE A 86 -5.43 7.98 -14.51
CA ILE A 86 -4.04 7.97 -14.05
C ILE A 86 -3.11 8.26 -15.23
N TYR A 87 -3.35 7.67 -16.41
CA TYR A 87 -2.56 7.96 -17.61
C TYR A 87 -2.66 9.42 -18.03
N ASP A 88 -3.86 9.99 -18.04
CA ASP A 88 -4.07 11.39 -18.39
C ASP A 88 -3.27 12.31 -17.45
N ALA A 89 -3.33 12.06 -16.14
CA ALA A 89 -2.54 12.80 -15.15
C ALA A 89 -1.02 12.57 -15.33
N THR A 90 -0.58 11.35 -15.65
CA THR A 90 0.85 11.08 -15.91
C THR A 90 1.36 11.83 -17.14
N LEU A 91 0.54 11.93 -18.19
CA LEU A 91 0.87 12.63 -19.43
C LEU A 91 0.91 14.15 -19.20
N GLU A 92 -0.11 14.70 -18.55
CA GLU A 92 -0.24 16.12 -18.23
C GLU A 92 0.98 16.61 -17.42
N ASN A 93 1.38 15.83 -16.40
CA ASN A 93 2.53 16.14 -15.54
C ASN A 93 3.88 15.68 -16.11
N ARG A 94 3.87 15.15 -17.35
CA ARG A 94 5.06 14.71 -18.10
C ARG A 94 5.92 13.74 -17.31
N LEU A 95 5.30 12.71 -16.72
CA LEU A 95 6.03 11.63 -16.06
C LEU A 95 6.86 10.84 -17.07
N GLU A 96 8.08 10.52 -16.67
CA GLU A 96 9.11 9.85 -17.47
C GLU A 96 9.40 8.46 -16.89
N ARG A 97 10.29 7.69 -17.53
CA ARG A 97 10.61 6.32 -17.09
C ARG A 97 11.17 6.23 -15.66
N SER A 98 11.84 7.28 -15.19
CA SER A 98 12.40 7.36 -13.84
C SER A 98 11.40 7.89 -12.80
N SER A 99 10.25 8.41 -13.23
CA SER A 99 9.20 8.93 -12.35
C SER A 99 8.56 7.82 -11.53
N THR A 100 7.87 8.23 -10.47
CA THR A 100 7.27 7.30 -9.50
C THR A 100 5.79 7.58 -9.32
N LEU A 101 4.97 6.53 -9.40
CA LEU A 101 3.60 6.56 -8.89
C LEU A 101 3.61 6.13 -7.41
N VAL A 102 2.97 6.91 -6.55
CA VAL A 102 2.81 6.59 -5.13
C VAL A 102 1.33 6.35 -4.85
N ALA A 103 0.96 5.13 -4.47
CA ALA A 103 -0.40 4.79 -4.06
C ALA A 103 -0.58 5.04 -2.56
N VAL A 104 -1.39 6.03 -2.18
CA VAL A 104 -1.79 6.26 -0.79
C VAL A 104 -3.25 5.87 -0.64
N GLY A 105 -3.51 4.67 -0.12
CA GLY A 105 -4.88 4.15 0.00
C GLY A 105 -4.94 2.66 0.30
N GLY A 106 -6.16 2.11 0.32
CA GLY A 106 -6.39 0.66 0.43
C GLY A 106 -6.07 -0.10 -0.87
N GLY A 107 -6.37 -1.40 -0.88
CA GLY A 107 -6.01 -2.31 -1.98
C GLY A 107 -6.53 -1.88 -3.36
N VAL A 108 -7.70 -1.22 -3.43
CA VAL A 108 -8.25 -0.71 -4.70
C VAL A 108 -7.34 0.34 -5.34
N ILE A 109 -6.85 1.31 -4.56
CA ILE A 109 -5.92 2.34 -5.06
C ILE A 109 -4.56 1.72 -5.36
N GLY A 110 -4.09 0.79 -4.52
CA GLY A 110 -2.85 0.06 -4.73
C GLY A 110 -2.84 -0.69 -6.07
N ASP A 111 -3.88 -1.47 -6.34
CA ASP A 111 -4.00 -2.27 -7.56
C ASP A 111 -4.09 -1.42 -8.82
N MET A 112 -4.93 -0.38 -8.83
CA MET A 112 -5.07 0.50 -10.00
C MET A 112 -3.79 1.27 -10.29
N THR A 113 -3.18 1.84 -9.26
CA THR A 113 -1.94 2.63 -9.39
C THR A 113 -0.77 1.74 -9.79
N GLY A 114 -0.68 0.54 -9.20
CA GLY A 114 0.33 -0.45 -9.54
C GLY A 114 0.20 -0.93 -10.97
N PHE A 115 -1.03 -1.18 -11.44
CA PHE A 115 -1.27 -1.57 -12.83
C PHE A 115 -0.96 -0.43 -13.80
N ALA A 116 -1.32 0.80 -13.45
CA ALA A 116 -0.95 1.98 -14.22
C ALA A 116 0.59 2.14 -14.30
N ALA A 117 1.30 1.92 -13.19
CA ALA A 117 2.76 1.97 -13.16
C ALA A 117 3.40 0.86 -14.00
N ALA A 118 2.79 -0.32 -14.04
CA ALA A 118 3.27 -1.47 -14.81
C ALA A 118 3.24 -1.21 -16.33
N THR A 119 2.23 -0.49 -16.80
CA THR A 119 1.96 -0.35 -18.24
C THR A 119 2.32 1.03 -18.80
N TRP A 120 2.30 2.09 -17.99
CA TRP A 120 2.76 3.42 -18.42
C TRP A 120 4.23 3.37 -18.81
N LEU A 121 4.55 3.83 -20.03
CA LEU A 121 5.90 3.74 -20.63
C LEU A 121 6.52 2.32 -20.58
N ARG A 122 5.68 1.28 -20.49
CA ARG A 122 6.04 -0.14 -20.29
C ARG A 122 6.73 -0.44 -18.95
N GLY A 123 6.42 0.34 -17.92
CA GLY A 123 6.92 0.15 -16.57
C GLY A 123 7.67 1.39 -16.06
N ILE A 124 7.15 1.96 -14.97
CA ILE A 124 7.81 3.00 -14.17
C ILE A 124 7.86 2.61 -12.69
N ASN A 125 8.52 3.42 -11.87
CA ASN A 125 8.63 3.15 -10.44
C ASN A 125 7.27 3.25 -9.75
N PHE A 126 7.08 2.43 -8.73
CA PHE A 126 5.84 2.34 -7.96
C PHE A 126 6.16 2.20 -6.47
N VAL A 127 5.46 2.95 -5.61
CA VAL A 127 5.56 2.84 -4.15
C VAL A 127 4.16 2.67 -3.57
N GLN A 128 4.01 1.76 -2.61
CA GLN A 128 2.74 1.56 -1.90
C GLN A 128 2.79 2.15 -0.50
N VAL A 129 1.73 2.85 -0.14
CA VAL A 129 1.44 3.33 1.21
C VAL A 129 0.05 2.82 1.59
N PRO A 130 -0.07 1.54 1.98
CA PRO A 130 -1.36 0.91 2.28
C PRO A 130 -2.01 1.54 3.52
N THR A 131 -3.30 1.88 3.41
CA THR A 131 -4.05 2.54 4.50
C THR A 131 -5.18 1.70 5.10
N THR A 132 -5.26 0.42 4.73
CA THR A 132 -6.19 -0.54 5.33
C THR A 132 -5.40 -1.73 5.86
N LEU A 133 -5.87 -2.34 6.95
CA LEU A 133 -5.21 -3.52 7.53
C LEU A 133 -5.08 -4.63 6.47
N LEU A 134 -6.15 -4.88 5.71
CA LEU A 134 -6.17 -5.83 4.59
C LEU A 134 -5.05 -5.57 3.57
N SER A 135 -4.88 -4.32 3.14
CA SER A 135 -3.81 -3.98 2.20
C SER A 135 -2.41 -4.09 2.81
N MET A 136 -2.25 -3.78 4.10
CA MET A 136 -0.96 -3.86 4.77
C MET A 136 -0.43 -5.30 4.84
N VAL A 137 -1.31 -6.27 5.11
CA VAL A 137 -0.91 -7.67 5.36
C VAL A 137 -1.04 -8.60 4.15
N ASP A 138 -1.71 -8.17 3.08
CA ASP A 138 -1.94 -9.00 1.90
C ASP A 138 -1.74 -8.22 0.59
N ALA A 139 -2.67 -7.31 0.25
CA ALA A 139 -2.77 -6.78 -1.11
C ALA A 139 -1.56 -5.95 -1.56
N ALA A 140 -0.81 -5.34 -0.64
CA ALA A 140 0.39 -4.57 -0.98
C ALA A 140 1.62 -5.44 -1.28
N ILE A 141 1.55 -6.75 -1.05
CA ILE A 141 2.69 -7.67 -1.09
C ILE A 141 2.46 -8.73 -2.17
N GLY A 142 3.49 -9.01 -2.98
CA GLY A 142 3.45 -10.01 -4.06
C GLY A 142 3.28 -9.44 -5.47
N GLY A 143 3.11 -8.12 -5.60
CA GLY A 143 3.15 -7.41 -6.89
C GLY A 143 1.98 -7.67 -7.84
N LYS A 144 0.92 -8.33 -7.38
CA LYS A 144 -0.33 -8.45 -8.15
C LYS A 144 -0.98 -7.07 -8.20
N THR A 145 -1.27 -6.60 -9.41
CA THR A 145 -1.93 -5.32 -9.66
C THR A 145 -2.96 -5.50 -10.76
N GLY A 146 -4.03 -4.73 -10.76
CA GLY A 146 -5.02 -4.85 -11.82
C GLY A 146 -6.36 -4.19 -11.57
N VAL A 147 -7.28 -4.49 -12.47
CA VAL A 147 -8.63 -3.97 -12.48
C VAL A 147 -9.66 -5.06 -12.78
N ASN A 148 -10.91 -4.75 -12.47
CA ASN A 148 -12.03 -5.61 -12.76
C ASN A 148 -12.48 -5.42 -14.21
N HIS A 149 -12.92 -6.52 -14.81
CA HIS A 149 -13.75 -6.52 -16.01
C HIS A 149 -15.22 -6.58 -15.58
N PRO A 150 -16.21 -6.05 -16.34
CA PRO A 150 -17.63 -6.19 -15.98
C PRO A 150 -18.09 -7.64 -15.75
N GLN A 151 -17.39 -8.61 -16.33
CA GLN A 151 -17.68 -10.04 -16.19
C GLN A 151 -16.82 -10.77 -15.14
N GLY A 152 -15.92 -10.09 -14.42
CA GLY A 152 -15.12 -10.75 -13.40
C GLY A 152 -14.08 -9.87 -12.72
N LYS A 153 -13.79 -10.19 -11.46
CA LYS A 153 -12.83 -9.45 -10.65
C LYS A 153 -11.39 -9.81 -10.99
N ASN A 154 -10.51 -8.82 -10.98
CA ASN A 154 -9.05 -8.96 -11.15
C ASN A 154 -8.61 -9.75 -12.39
N LEU A 155 -9.41 -9.75 -13.46
CA LEU A 155 -9.08 -10.49 -14.69
C LEU A 155 -8.05 -9.77 -15.57
N ILE A 156 -7.86 -8.47 -15.38
CA ILE A 156 -6.97 -7.62 -16.17
C ILE A 156 -5.92 -7.06 -15.23
N GLY A 157 -4.65 -7.39 -15.44
CA GLY A 157 -3.61 -7.01 -14.50
C GLY A 157 -2.20 -7.33 -14.97
N ALA A 158 -1.25 -7.06 -14.09
CA ALA A 158 0.16 -7.37 -14.28
C ALA A 158 0.80 -7.72 -12.93
N PHE A 159 1.89 -8.48 -13.00
CA PHE A 159 2.82 -8.62 -11.88
C PHE A 159 3.85 -7.48 -11.97
N HIS A 160 3.77 -6.51 -11.06
CA HIS A 160 4.66 -5.35 -11.01
C HIS A 160 5.04 -5.05 -9.56
N GLN A 161 6.33 -5.21 -9.25
CA GLN A 161 6.81 -5.09 -7.88
C GLN A 161 7.04 -3.61 -7.52
N PRO A 162 6.63 -3.17 -6.31
CA PRO A 162 6.95 -1.84 -5.84
C PRO A 162 8.45 -1.69 -5.56
N ARG A 163 8.91 -0.45 -5.44
CA ARG A 163 10.23 -0.08 -4.92
C ARG A 163 10.26 -0.05 -3.39
N LEU A 164 9.10 0.19 -2.78
CA LEU A 164 8.90 0.25 -1.34
C LEU A 164 7.42 0.01 -1.03
N VAL A 165 7.16 -0.71 0.05
CA VAL A 165 5.88 -0.72 0.75
C VAL A 165 6.08 -0.06 2.11
N LEU A 166 5.43 1.08 2.35
CA LEU A 166 5.53 1.81 3.60
C LEU A 166 4.23 1.69 4.40
N ILE A 167 4.30 0.92 5.48
CA ILE A 167 3.19 0.69 6.40
C ILE A 167 3.33 1.62 7.59
N ASP A 168 2.37 2.54 7.74
CA ASP A 168 2.21 3.35 8.94
C ASP A 168 0.95 2.89 9.70
N PRO A 169 1.07 2.17 10.82
CA PRO A 169 -0.09 1.68 11.57
C PRO A 169 -1.02 2.79 12.08
N GLU A 170 -0.52 4.02 12.23
CA GLU A 170 -1.30 5.16 12.74
C GLU A 170 -2.45 5.53 11.81
N VAL A 171 -2.35 5.21 10.52
CA VAL A 171 -3.43 5.48 9.56
C VAL A 171 -4.68 4.64 9.83
N LEU A 172 -4.54 3.53 10.57
CA LEU A 172 -5.67 2.68 10.94
C LEU A 172 -6.62 3.38 11.92
N LYS A 173 -6.19 4.46 12.59
CA LYS A 173 -7.03 5.22 13.53
C LYS A 173 -8.27 5.85 12.88
N THR A 174 -8.25 6.09 11.57
CA THR A 174 -9.42 6.58 10.82
C THR A 174 -10.14 5.49 10.04
N LEU A 175 -9.64 4.25 10.06
CA LEU A 175 -10.22 3.14 9.33
C LEU A 175 -11.56 2.73 9.99
N PRO A 176 -12.66 2.60 9.22
CA PRO A 176 -13.91 2.10 9.76
C PRO A 176 -13.74 0.72 10.40
N VAL A 177 -14.38 0.49 11.55
CA VAL A 177 -14.25 -0.76 12.32
C VAL A 177 -14.58 -2.01 11.49
N GLN A 178 -15.51 -1.91 10.54
CA GLN A 178 -15.88 -3.02 9.66
C GLN A 178 -14.72 -3.39 8.72
N GLU A 179 -14.00 -2.41 8.18
CA GLU A 179 -12.83 -2.62 7.32
C GLU A 179 -11.64 -3.16 8.12
N PHE A 180 -11.46 -2.69 9.36
CA PHE A 180 -10.47 -3.26 10.27
C PHE A 180 -10.74 -4.74 10.54
N ARG A 181 -11.99 -5.11 10.85
CA ARG A 181 -12.40 -6.50 11.05
C ARG A 181 -12.24 -7.36 9.81
N ALA A 182 -12.55 -6.81 8.63
CA ALA A 182 -12.33 -7.49 7.36
C ALA A 182 -10.84 -7.81 7.14
N GLY A 183 -9.95 -6.86 7.45
CA GLY A 183 -8.50 -7.09 7.43
C GLY A 183 -8.04 -8.11 8.46
N MET A 184 -8.60 -8.09 9.67
CA MET A 184 -8.26 -9.03 10.73
C MET A 184 -8.60 -10.48 10.36
N ALA A 185 -9.64 -10.71 9.54
CA ALA A 185 -9.93 -12.05 9.02
C ALA A 185 -8.76 -12.64 8.21
N GLU A 186 -8.07 -11.82 7.41
CA GLU A 186 -6.87 -12.25 6.68
C GLU A 186 -5.66 -12.44 7.60
N VAL A 187 -5.54 -11.64 8.66
CA VAL A 187 -4.51 -11.87 9.70
C VAL A 187 -4.72 -13.23 10.38
N ILE A 188 -5.96 -13.52 10.80
CA ILE A 188 -6.31 -14.80 11.41
C ILE A 188 -6.01 -15.96 10.45
N LYS A 189 -6.31 -15.80 9.15
CA LYS A 189 -5.94 -16.79 8.12
C LYS A 189 -4.44 -17.11 8.18
N TYR A 190 -3.56 -16.11 8.20
CA TYR A 190 -2.11 -16.35 8.29
C TYR A 190 -1.70 -17.04 9.60
N GLY A 191 -2.32 -16.68 10.72
CA GLY A 191 -2.11 -17.42 11.98
C GLY A 191 -2.45 -18.91 11.84
N ILE A 192 -3.60 -19.23 11.23
CA ILE A 192 -4.04 -20.62 11.07
C ILE A 192 -3.13 -21.41 10.11
N ILE A 193 -2.76 -20.82 8.96
CA ILE A 193 -2.10 -21.57 7.87
C ILE A 193 -0.58 -21.49 7.88
N TRP A 194 0.03 -20.58 8.65
CA TRP A 194 1.46 -20.28 8.56
C TRP A 194 2.16 -20.07 9.90
N ASP A 195 1.52 -19.37 10.85
CA ASP A 195 2.18 -18.95 12.10
C ASP A 195 1.34 -19.30 13.33
N ALA A 196 1.56 -20.50 13.87
CA ALA A 196 0.87 -21.01 15.05
C ALA A 196 1.11 -20.13 16.30
N ASP A 197 2.30 -19.53 16.45
CA ASP A 197 2.58 -18.65 17.59
C ASP A 197 1.75 -17.36 17.50
N LEU A 198 1.65 -16.77 16.30
CA LEU A 198 0.78 -15.61 16.07
C LEU A 198 -0.68 -15.97 16.35
N PHE A 199 -1.12 -17.16 15.94
CA PHE A 199 -2.48 -17.62 16.22
C PHE A 199 -2.75 -17.71 17.72
N GLU A 200 -1.87 -18.35 18.50
CA GLU A 200 -2.02 -18.44 19.95
C GLU A 200 -2.02 -17.06 20.64
N GLN A 201 -1.18 -16.13 20.18
CA GLN A 201 -1.16 -14.77 20.71
C GLN A 201 -2.48 -14.04 20.42
N MET A 202 -3.03 -14.19 19.22
CA MET A 202 -4.32 -13.64 18.87
C MET A 202 -5.44 -14.23 19.72
N GLU A 203 -5.49 -15.56 19.93
CA GLU A 203 -6.49 -16.20 20.79
C GLU A 203 -6.51 -15.68 22.23
N ARG A 204 -5.34 -15.26 22.75
CA ARG A 204 -5.23 -14.68 24.10
C ARG A 204 -5.70 -13.24 24.18
N SER A 205 -5.91 -12.56 23.05
CA SER A 205 -6.35 -11.17 23.00
C SER A 205 -7.87 -11.06 23.06
N PRO A 206 -8.47 -10.43 24.09
CA PRO A 206 -9.91 -10.27 24.19
C PRO A 206 -10.51 -9.24 23.21
N TYR A 207 -9.68 -8.46 22.50
CA TYR A 207 -10.11 -7.30 21.71
C TYR A 207 -9.49 -7.23 20.29
N LEU A 208 -9.37 -8.37 19.60
CA LEU A 208 -8.82 -8.41 18.23
C LEU A 208 -9.61 -7.61 17.19
N ASP A 209 -10.89 -7.33 17.44
CA ASP A 209 -11.82 -6.75 16.47
C ASP A 209 -11.98 -5.22 16.60
N SER A 210 -11.18 -4.60 17.47
CA SER A 210 -11.27 -3.17 17.84
C SER A 210 -9.88 -2.56 18.04
N LEU A 211 -9.44 -1.73 17.08
CA LEU A 211 -8.14 -1.06 17.14
C LEU A 211 -7.88 -0.27 18.44
N PRO A 212 -8.82 0.55 18.97
CA PRO A 212 -8.56 1.29 20.22
C PRO A 212 -8.31 0.42 21.45
N SER A 213 -8.72 -0.85 21.39
CA SER A 213 -8.61 -1.83 22.48
C SER A 213 -7.52 -2.86 22.24
N LEU A 214 -6.90 -2.85 21.06
CA LEU A 214 -5.83 -3.76 20.69
C LEU A 214 -4.50 -3.23 21.24
N ASP A 215 -3.72 -4.12 21.87
CA ASP A 215 -2.38 -3.79 22.32
C ASP A 215 -1.49 -3.36 21.13
N ALA A 216 -0.77 -2.25 21.29
CA ALA A 216 0.07 -1.71 20.23
C ALA A 216 1.27 -2.62 19.88
N GLY A 217 1.79 -3.36 20.86
CA GLY A 217 2.81 -4.38 20.63
C GLY A 217 2.27 -5.54 19.80
N LEU A 218 1.09 -6.04 20.16
CA LEU A 218 0.42 -7.09 19.39
C LEU A 218 0.09 -6.65 17.95
N LEU A 219 -0.35 -5.41 17.74
CA LEU A 219 -0.57 -4.88 16.38
C LEU A 219 0.74 -4.86 15.56
N GLN A 220 1.85 -4.44 16.18
CA GLN A 220 3.15 -4.46 15.51
C GLN A 220 3.58 -5.89 15.14
N GLU A 221 3.39 -6.85 16.05
CA GLU A 221 3.67 -8.27 15.80
C GLU A 221 2.80 -8.84 14.69
N ILE A 222 1.49 -8.55 14.70
CA ILE A 222 0.54 -8.91 13.64
C ILE A 222 1.02 -8.42 12.27
N LEU A 223 1.38 -7.14 12.17
CA LEU A 223 1.81 -6.56 10.90
C LEU A 223 3.13 -7.19 10.42
N ALA A 224 4.13 -7.29 11.30
CA ALA A 224 5.43 -7.84 10.95
C ALA A 224 5.35 -9.31 10.53
N ARG A 225 4.68 -10.15 11.33
CA ARG A 225 4.56 -11.60 11.05
C ARG A 225 3.69 -11.88 9.84
N SER A 226 2.59 -11.14 9.64
CA SER A 226 1.76 -11.31 8.43
C SER A 226 2.50 -10.90 7.16
N CYS A 227 3.24 -9.79 7.20
CA CYS A 227 4.06 -9.35 6.07
C CYS A 227 5.17 -10.35 5.75
N GLN A 228 5.83 -10.90 6.78
CA GLN A 228 6.86 -11.93 6.62
C GLN A 228 6.26 -13.21 6.02
N ALA A 229 5.15 -13.70 6.57
CA ALA A 229 4.44 -14.86 6.04
C ALA A 229 4.08 -14.67 4.56
N LYS A 230 3.60 -13.49 4.18
CA LYS A 230 3.25 -13.18 2.79
C LYS A 230 4.47 -13.03 1.87
N ALA A 231 5.63 -12.65 2.41
CA ALA A 231 6.88 -12.55 1.65
C ALA A 231 7.54 -13.92 1.42
N ASP A 232 7.30 -14.89 2.32
CA ASP A 232 7.90 -16.23 2.26
C ASP A 232 7.12 -17.22 1.36
N VAL A 233 5.83 -16.93 1.10
CA VAL A 233 4.95 -17.70 0.20
C VAL A 233 5.14 -17.30 -1.26
#